data_AF-R6YPL3-F1
#
_entry.id   AF-R6YPL3-F1
#
_cell.length_a   1.000
_cell.length_b   1.000
_cell.length_c   1.000
_cell.angle_alpha   90.00
_cell.angle_beta   90.00
_cell.angle_gamma   90.00
#
_symmetry.space_group_name_H-M   'P 1'
#
loop_
_entity.id
_entity.type
_entity.pdbx_description
1 polymer ?
#
loop_
_entity_poly.entity_id
_entity_poly.type
_entity_poly.pdbx_seq_one_letter_code
_entity_poly.pdbx_strand_id
1 'polypeptide(L)'
;MKQRKIRWITIIAGVAGGIIAVTYFLFQALNGQADHVKLRKETYHGISNPQAQNGITTWDCVYFGKYWQDDTNGDGKIDYEDETQPIKWRVLSVDGEDVFLLADRNLAYQPYHNKKGDIEWKNCSLRKWLNESFLQEAFTDKEQADIQPVKVSNVVVDHMLDWVKEKGKHDTTDKVYLLSYEDVKNKFYGFYDDALSPTQTRVTAATQYAVQAAVESGDLDKVEKTDLAEPGESEYWWLRSPGELSNDEACCVEDNGEVYTDAPVEVKSVGVRPVLHIRITSENWEKAESVKAVWDIYQNESEQLENPQMSGDYVLWDSVYFGNYWQEDTNGDGKTDKKDKKQPIRWRVLAVNGEDAFLLADQGLDWQRYHTEDTKVNWKDCSLRKWLNETFLNEAFSDEEQKAIITTTVQTAAHGNEMDPTSDKIYLLSCEEVMEEAYGFNPDPTESVDTRLATGTTYALDAESDMLDLQELPDPEEAEIWWLRSVSQNRVANNAACVWSEGNVGRQGVGVNSEFLLVRPVLHLKISSGLWEKTGKVKADFY
;
A
#
# COMPACT_ATOMS: atom_id res chain seq x y z
N MET A 1 14.93 -9.98 -65.20
CA MET A 1 14.42 -8.60 -65.41
C MET A 1 14.03 -8.05 -64.05
N LYS A 2 14.56 -7.00 -63.44
CA LYS A 2 15.71 -6.11 -63.65
C LYS A 2 16.41 -5.98 -62.29
N GLN A 3 17.69 -6.35 -62.21
CA GLN A 3 18.61 -5.86 -61.19
C GLN A 3 19.11 -4.47 -61.58
N ARG A 4 19.31 -3.55 -60.63
CA ARG A 4 20.32 -2.47 -60.65
C ARG A 4 20.30 -1.74 -59.29
N LYS A 5 21.35 -1.92 -58.47
CA LYS A 5 22.51 -1.02 -58.32
C LYS A 5 22.15 0.33 -57.70
N ILE A 6 22.55 0.56 -56.45
CA ILE A 6 22.86 1.90 -55.95
C ILE A 6 24.29 1.89 -55.41
N ARG A 7 25.03 2.91 -55.83
CA ARG A 7 26.47 3.12 -55.71
C ARG A 7 26.82 3.76 -54.38
N TRP A 8 28.01 3.42 -53.89
CA TRP A 8 28.76 4.18 -52.91
C TRP A 8 29.15 5.56 -53.48
N ILE A 9 28.90 6.62 -52.72
CA ILE A 9 29.57 7.93 -52.87
C ILE A 9 30.01 8.37 -51.47
N THR A 10 31.33 8.56 -51.33
CA THR A 10 32.00 9.21 -50.20
C THR A 10 32.44 10.58 -50.68
N ILE A 11 31.98 11.69 -50.07
CA ILE A 11 32.69 12.99 -50.07
C ILE A 11 32.41 13.77 -48.75
N ILE A 12 33.48 13.88 -47.94
CA ILE A 12 34.13 15.02 -47.25
C ILE A 12 33.33 15.98 -46.33
N ALA A 13 33.97 16.17 -45.17
CA ALA A 13 33.69 16.97 -43.98
C ALA A 13 33.58 18.49 -44.17
N GLY A 14 32.93 19.15 -43.19
CA GLY A 14 32.96 20.61 -43.01
C GLY A 14 32.10 21.14 -41.85
N VAL A 15 32.64 21.03 -40.62
CA VAL A 15 32.57 21.96 -39.45
C VAL A 15 31.30 22.82 -39.24
N ALA A 16 30.60 22.60 -38.11
CA ALA A 16 30.37 23.61 -37.05
C ALA A 16 29.59 22.98 -35.88
N GLY A 17 30.08 23.20 -34.65
CA GLY A 17 29.56 22.58 -33.44
C GLY A 17 28.31 23.24 -32.85
N GLY A 18 27.73 22.51 -31.89
CA GLY A 18 26.58 22.92 -31.09
C GLY A 18 25.44 21.91 -31.23
N ILE A 19 24.93 21.43 -30.09
CA ILE A 19 23.81 20.49 -29.91
C ILE A 19 24.28 19.02 -29.79
N ILE A 20 24.79 18.70 -28.59
CA ILE A 20 24.81 17.36 -28.01
C ILE A 20 23.55 17.23 -27.15
N ALA A 21 22.91 16.05 -27.25
CA ALA A 21 21.75 15.56 -26.49
C ALA A 21 20.39 16.19 -26.84
N VAL A 22 19.38 15.31 -27.01
CA VAL A 22 17.91 15.50 -27.16
C VAL A 22 17.28 14.93 -28.46
N THR A 23 18.01 14.47 -29.47
CA THR A 23 17.39 13.85 -30.67
C THR A 23 17.50 12.33 -30.80
N TYR A 24 17.37 11.57 -29.70
CA TYR A 24 17.28 10.10 -29.76
C TYR A 24 15.93 9.49 -29.32
N PHE A 25 14.86 10.29 -29.19
CA PHE A 25 13.58 9.79 -28.66
C PHE A 25 12.35 9.84 -29.58
N LEU A 26 12.50 9.91 -30.91
CA LEU A 26 11.33 10.01 -31.81
C LEU A 26 11.33 9.11 -33.06
N PHE A 27 12.09 8.01 -33.08
CA PHE A 27 12.10 7.12 -34.26
C PHE A 27 11.94 5.61 -34.01
N GLN A 28 11.39 5.17 -32.88
CA GLN A 28 11.06 3.74 -32.66
C GLN A 28 9.62 3.46 -32.22
N ALA A 29 8.66 4.34 -32.55
CA ALA A 29 7.23 4.06 -32.34
C ALA A 29 6.45 3.67 -33.62
N LEU A 30 7.12 3.53 -34.77
CA LEU A 30 6.49 3.22 -36.04
C LEU A 30 7.34 2.23 -36.85
N ASN A 31 7.38 0.97 -36.40
CA ASN A 31 7.42 -0.25 -37.21
C ASN A 31 7.74 -1.44 -36.31
N GLY A 32 6.74 -2.31 -36.08
CA GLY A 32 6.92 -3.51 -35.28
C GLY A 32 7.85 -4.53 -35.96
N GLN A 33 8.72 -5.13 -35.15
CA GLN A 33 8.90 -6.59 -35.08
C GLN A 33 9.67 -6.93 -33.82
N ALA A 34 9.20 -7.97 -33.13
CA ALA A 34 9.68 -8.49 -31.88
C ALA A 34 11.20 -8.71 -31.86
N ASP A 35 11.86 -8.20 -30.82
CA ASP A 35 12.98 -8.87 -30.17
C ASP A 35 13.12 -8.35 -28.73
N HIS A 36 13.33 -9.29 -27.81
CA HIS A 36 13.48 -9.11 -26.37
C HIS A 36 14.48 -8.00 -25.99
N VAL A 37 13.98 -6.82 -25.62
CA VAL A 37 14.75 -5.91 -24.76
C VAL A 37 14.57 -6.40 -23.32
N LYS A 38 15.49 -7.27 -22.87
CA LYS A 38 15.74 -7.47 -21.44
C LYS A 38 16.05 -6.11 -20.83
N LEU A 39 15.09 -5.55 -20.07
CA LEU A 39 15.37 -4.51 -19.08
C LEU A 39 16.50 -5.03 -18.18
N ARG A 40 17.69 -4.43 -18.31
CA ARG A 40 18.84 -4.79 -17.49
C ARG A 40 18.57 -4.30 -16.07
N LYS A 41 18.48 -5.22 -15.11
CA LYS A 41 18.69 -4.94 -13.68
C LYS A 41 20.17 -4.58 -13.50
N GLU A 42 20.52 -3.32 -13.69
CA GLU A 42 21.82 -2.81 -13.25
C GLU A 42 21.66 -2.36 -11.79
N THR A 43 22.08 -3.21 -10.86
CA THR A 43 22.28 -2.83 -9.46
C THR A 43 23.55 -1.99 -9.38
N TYR A 44 23.43 -0.73 -8.98
CA TYR A 44 24.57 0.18 -8.84
C TYR A 44 24.74 0.50 -7.35
N HIS A 45 25.88 0.12 -6.77
CA HIS A 45 26.15 0.26 -5.33
C HIS A 45 25.08 -0.35 -4.40
N GLY A 46 24.34 -1.37 -4.87
CA GLY A 46 23.34 -2.07 -4.08
C GLY A 46 21.96 -1.41 -4.05
N ILE A 47 21.75 -0.31 -4.77
CA ILE A 47 20.41 0.26 -5.03
C ILE A 47 19.98 0.04 -6.48
N SER A 48 18.67 0.05 -6.71
CA SER A 48 18.05 -0.27 -7.99
C SER A 48 16.91 0.70 -8.31
N ASN A 49 16.53 0.76 -9.59
CA ASN A 49 15.26 1.34 -10.01
C ASN A 49 14.06 0.64 -9.33
N PRO A 50 12.91 1.34 -9.18
CA PRO A 50 11.70 0.78 -8.61
C PRO A 50 11.30 -0.55 -9.26
N GLN A 51 10.79 -1.48 -8.44
CA GLN A 51 10.39 -2.82 -8.90
C GLN A 51 8.94 -3.08 -8.55
N ALA A 52 8.13 -3.43 -9.54
CA ALA A 52 6.77 -3.91 -9.32
C ALA A 52 6.74 -5.44 -9.36
N GLN A 53 6.28 -6.06 -8.28
CA GLN A 53 6.04 -7.50 -8.22
C GLN A 53 4.66 -7.73 -7.59
N ASN A 54 3.81 -8.53 -8.25
CA ASN A 54 2.45 -8.83 -7.80
C ASN A 54 1.61 -7.57 -7.51
N GLY A 55 1.70 -6.54 -8.37
CA GLY A 55 0.97 -5.28 -8.18
C GLY A 55 1.55 -4.33 -7.12
N ILE A 56 2.54 -4.77 -6.33
CA ILE A 56 3.16 -3.95 -5.28
C ILE A 56 4.46 -3.36 -5.83
N THR A 57 4.54 -2.03 -5.85
CA THR A 57 5.80 -1.32 -6.13
C THR A 57 6.68 -1.31 -4.88
N THR A 58 7.96 -1.63 -5.05
CA THR A 58 9.00 -1.49 -4.04
C THR A 58 10.07 -0.50 -4.53
N TRP A 59 10.42 0.46 -3.68
CA TRP A 59 11.56 1.37 -3.89
C TRP A 59 12.70 0.95 -2.98
N ASP A 60 13.92 0.83 -3.53
CA ASP A 60 15.10 0.92 -2.68
C ASP A 60 15.15 2.31 -2.03
N CYS A 61 15.68 2.40 -0.82
CA CYS A 61 15.78 3.66 -0.09
C CYS A 61 17.21 3.96 0.34
N VAL A 62 17.47 5.24 0.59
CA VAL A 62 18.73 5.73 1.16
C VAL A 62 18.47 6.76 2.26
N TYR A 63 19.40 6.90 3.19
CA TYR A 63 19.51 8.02 4.09
C TYR A 63 20.48 9.06 3.51
N PHE A 64 20.07 10.33 3.48
CA PHE A 64 20.89 11.44 3.00
C PHE A 64 20.40 12.77 3.58
N GLY A 65 21.27 13.57 4.19
CA GLY A 65 20.86 14.74 4.96
C GLY A 65 20.12 14.38 6.25
N LYS A 66 19.80 15.40 7.06
CA LYS A 66 19.10 15.26 8.33
C LYS A 66 18.10 16.39 8.53
N TYR A 67 16.94 16.12 9.12
CA TYR A 67 15.95 17.15 9.45
C TYR A 67 15.24 16.80 10.76
N TRP A 68 14.54 17.76 11.35
CA TRP A 68 13.69 17.50 12.52
C TRP A 68 12.52 16.59 12.11
N GLN A 69 12.32 15.50 12.85
CA GLN A 69 11.30 14.51 12.55
C GLN A 69 10.57 14.02 13.80
N ASP A 70 11.30 13.69 14.88
CA ASP A 70 10.78 13.12 16.13
C ASP A 70 11.29 13.89 17.37
N ASP A 71 10.58 13.75 18.51
CA ASP A 71 11.02 14.23 19.83
C ASP A 71 12.18 13.34 20.34
N THR A 72 13.37 13.91 20.38
CA THR A 72 14.61 13.21 20.76
C THR A 72 15.03 13.47 22.19
N ASN A 73 14.53 14.53 22.80
CA ASN A 73 14.91 14.94 24.15
C ASN A 73 13.87 14.53 25.21
N GLY A 74 12.68 14.10 24.78
CA GLY A 74 11.58 13.58 25.59
C GLY A 74 10.78 14.65 26.33
N ASP A 75 10.80 15.90 25.89
CA ASP A 75 10.08 17.01 26.52
C ASP A 75 8.63 17.16 26.03
N GLY A 76 8.22 16.33 25.06
CA GLY A 76 6.90 16.33 24.46
C GLY A 76 6.71 17.44 23.41
N LYS A 77 7.79 18.05 22.94
CA LYS A 77 7.81 18.97 21.81
C LYS A 77 8.85 18.55 20.78
N ILE A 78 8.64 18.96 19.54
CA ILE A 78 9.60 18.75 18.46
C ILE A 78 10.02 20.11 17.95
N ASP A 79 11.19 20.57 18.39
CA ASP A 79 11.70 21.90 18.08
C ASP A 79 13.22 21.93 17.83
N TYR A 80 13.82 23.12 17.78
CA TYR A 80 15.24 23.29 17.47
C TYR A 80 16.18 22.80 18.58
N GLU A 81 15.66 22.42 19.75
CA GLU A 81 16.42 21.76 20.82
C GLU A 81 16.55 20.24 20.56
N ASP A 82 15.78 19.67 19.63
CA ASP A 82 15.90 18.28 19.19
C ASP A 82 17.06 18.04 18.22
N GLU A 83 17.62 16.84 18.30
CA GLU A 83 18.59 16.35 17.34
C GLU A 83 17.89 16.01 16.01
N THR A 84 18.44 16.51 14.90
CA THR A 84 17.91 16.17 13.57
C THR A 84 18.22 14.71 13.20
N GLN A 85 17.24 14.03 12.62
CA GLN A 85 17.31 12.63 12.22
C GLN A 85 17.59 12.50 10.72
N PRO A 86 18.27 11.43 10.26
CA PRO A 86 18.47 11.17 8.84
C PRO A 86 17.17 11.15 8.04
N ILE A 87 17.15 11.84 6.90
CA ILE A 87 15.99 11.83 6.00
C ILE A 87 16.04 10.55 5.16
N LYS A 88 14.96 9.76 5.18
CA LYS A 88 14.79 8.58 4.30
C LYS A 88 14.27 9.03 2.94
N TRP A 89 14.91 8.57 1.87
CA TRP A 89 14.56 8.88 0.49
C TRP A 89 14.29 7.60 -0.30
N ARG A 90 13.20 7.57 -1.08
CA ARG A 90 12.89 6.55 -2.09
C ARG A 90 13.70 6.82 -3.35
N VAL A 91 14.31 5.78 -3.91
CA VAL A 91 15.04 5.82 -5.19
C VAL A 91 14.04 5.72 -6.34
N LEU A 92 13.75 6.84 -7.00
CA LEU A 92 12.87 6.89 -8.16
C LEU A 92 13.57 6.45 -9.45
N SER A 93 14.85 6.76 -9.60
CA SER A 93 15.64 6.35 -10.77
C SER A 93 17.13 6.28 -10.44
N VAL A 94 17.82 5.34 -11.09
CA VAL A 94 19.27 5.19 -11.15
C VAL A 94 19.65 5.17 -12.63
N ASP A 95 20.32 6.23 -13.09
CA ASP A 95 20.85 6.36 -14.45
C ASP A 95 22.35 6.69 -14.40
N GLY A 96 23.17 5.64 -14.49
CA GLY A 96 24.62 5.74 -14.34
C GLY A 96 25.01 6.21 -12.94
N GLU A 97 25.58 7.42 -12.85
CA GLU A 97 25.97 8.04 -11.57
C GLU A 97 24.86 8.91 -10.97
N ASP A 98 23.79 9.21 -11.72
CA ASP A 98 22.68 10.05 -11.27
C ASP A 98 21.63 9.20 -10.54
N VAL A 99 21.28 9.62 -9.32
CA VAL A 99 20.22 8.97 -8.52
C VAL A 99 19.17 10.00 -8.19
N PHE A 100 17.96 9.76 -8.68
CA PHE A 100 16.79 10.59 -8.42
C PHE A 100 16.04 10.10 -7.19
N LEU A 101 15.87 10.99 -6.21
CA LEU A 101 15.37 10.68 -4.88
C LEU A 101 14.10 11.47 -4.56
N LEU A 102 13.17 10.83 -3.85
CA LEU A 102 11.95 11.43 -3.27
C LEU A 102 11.92 11.19 -1.77
N ALA A 103 11.66 12.22 -0.97
CA ALA A 103 11.53 12.05 0.48
C ALA A 103 10.42 11.04 0.79
N ASP A 104 10.69 10.09 1.69
CA ASP A 104 9.74 9.03 2.01
C ASP A 104 8.46 9.57 2.63
N ARG A 105 8.58 10.63 3.45
CA ARG A 105 7.50 11.32 4.17
C ARG A 105 7.43 12.81 3.83
N ASN A 106 6.30 13.44 4.15
CA ASN A 106 6.17 14.91 4.15
C ASN A 106 7.04 15.48 5.28
N LEU A 107 7.97 16.38 4.96
CA LEU A 107 8.94 16.92 5.92
C LEU A 107 8.49 18.23 6.58
N ALA A 108 7.50 18.90 5.99
CA ALA A 108 6.93 20.14 6.50
C ALA A 108 5.52 20.35 5.92
N TYR A 109 4.74 21.22 6.54
CA TYR A 109 3.52 21.80 5.98
C TYR A 109 3.77 23.27 5.65
N GLN A 110 3.59 23.64 4.39
CA GLN A 110 3.77 25.03 3.94
C GLN A 110 2.84 25.33 2.76
N PRO A 111 2.41 26.60 2.61
CA PRO A 111 1.71 26.99 1.41
C PRO A 111 2.63 26.92 0.20
N TYR A 112 2.08 26.48 -0.92
CA TYR A 112 2.76 26.56 -2.21
C TYR A 112 3.24 28.00 -2.47
N HIS A 113 2.40 28.99 -2.19
CA HIS A 113 2.81 30.40 -2.17
C HIS A 113 2.20 31.16 -0.99
N ASN A 114 3.01 32.00 -0.33
CA ASN A 114 2.62 32.72 0.89
C ASN A 114 1.49 33.75 0.68
N LYS A 115 1.08 34.00 -0.55
CA LYS A 115 0.03 34.94 -0.90
C LYS A 115 -0.87 34.32 -1.96
N LYS A 116 -2.18 34.52 -1.77
CA LYS A 116 -3.16 34.25 -2.82
C LYS A 116 -2.82 35.06 -4.07
N GLY A 117 -2.90 34.42 -5.23
CA GLY A 117 -2.84 35.07 -6.52
C GLY A 117 -2.02 34.32 -7.55
N ASP A 118 -1.92 34.94 -8.72
CA ASP A 118 -1.24 34.40 -9.88
C ASP A 118 0.24 34.12 -9.59
N ILE A 119 0.63 32.85 -9.58
CA ILE A 119 2.01 32.43 -9.31
C ILE A 119 2.48 31.34 -10.27
N GLU A 120 3.77 31.41 -10.60
CA GLU A 120 4.50 30.37 -11.34
C GLU A 120 5.53 29.72 -10.40
N TRP A 121 5.88 28.45 -10.64
CA TRP A 121 6.90 27.74 -9.86
C TRP A 121 8.21 28.52 -9.73
N LYS A 122 8.65 29.21 -10.79
CA LYS A 122 9.88 30.03 -10.77
C LYS A 122 9.89 31.10 -9.67
N ASN A 123 8.73 31.68 -9.35
CA ASN A 123 8.58 32.77 -8.38
C ASN A 123 7.94 32.29 -7.05
N CYS A 124 7.61 30.99 -6.96
CA CYS A 124 7.00 30.33 -5.81
C CYS A 124 7.85 30.49 -4.55
N SER A 125 7.21 30.77 -3.41
CA SER A 125 7.91 30.93 -2.14
C SER A 125 8.34 29.59 -1.56
N LEU A 126 7.58 28.51 -1.80
CA LEU A 126 7.98 27.16 -1.42
C LEU A 126 9.24 26.71 -2.16
N ARG A 127 9.33 26.96 -3.48
CA ARG A 127 10.56 26.73 -4.26
C ARG A 127 11.77 27.46 -3.66
N LYS A 128 11.58 28.72 -3.26
CA LYS A 128 12.63 29.52 -2.62
C LYS A 128 13.06 28.90 -1.30
N TRP A 129 12.11 28.52 -0.44
CA TRP A 129 12.41 27.84 0.83
C TRP A 129 13.19 26.53 0.62
N LEU A 130 12.77 25.70 -0.35
CA LEU A 130 13.44 24.43 -0.70
C LEU A 130 14.91 24.63 -1.08
N ASN A 131 15.23 25.69 -1.83
CA ASN A 131 16.58 25.95 -2.34
C ASN A 131 17.39 26.92 -1.45
N GLU A 132 16.82 27.40 -0.34
CA GLU A 132 17.48 28.27 0.63
C GLU A 132 17.47 27.62 2.02
N SER A 133 16.49 27.96 2.87
CA SER A 133 16.43 27.51 4.27
C SER A 133 16.48 25.98 4.40
N PHE A 134 15.62 25.24 3.69
CA PHE A 134 15.61 23.78 3.76
C PHE A 134 16.95 23.18 3.31
N LEU A 135 17.51 23.64 2.19
CA LEU A 135 18.79 23.14 1.69
C LEU A 135 19.93 23.36 2.70
N GLN A 136 19.94 24.49 3.41
CA GLN A 136 20.97 24.83 4.40
C GLN A 136 20.79 24.08 5.72
N GLU A 137 19.55 23.87 6.15
CA GLU A 137 19.23 23.18 7.39
C GLU A 137 19.36 21.66 7.25
N ALA A 138 18.95 21.12 6.10
CA ALA A 138 18.85 19.67 5.90
C ALA A 138 20.17 19.01 5.47
N PHE A 139 21.10 19.77 4.89
CA PHE A 139 22.31 19.22 4.27
C PHE A 139 23.54 20.02 4.63
N THR A 140 24.60 19.32 5.01
CA THR A 140 25.93 19.89 5.22
C THR A 140 26.54 20.40 3.90
N ASP A 141 27.57 21.24 3.97
CA ASP A 141 28.29 21.73 2.78
C ASP A 141 28.79 20.59 1.86
N LYS A 142 29.14 19.44 2.44
CA LYS A 142 29.59 18.26 1.69
C LYS A 142 28.43 17.60 0.96
N GLU A 143 27.32 17.35 1.65
CA GLU A 143 26.11 16.79 1.03
C GLU A 143 25.55 17.73 -0.04
N GLN A 144 25.51 19.05 0.22
CA GLN A 144 25.09 20.04 -0.77
C GLN A 144 25.96 20.06 -2.03
N ALA A 145 27.22 19.63 -1.95
CA ALA A 145 28.10 19.49 -3.11
C ALA A 145 27.77 18.25 -3.96
N ASP A 146 27.14 17.23 -3.36
CA ASP A 146 26.67 16.03 -4.06
C ASP A 146 25.30 16.23 -4.71
N ILE A 147 24.49 17.17 -4.21
CA ILE A 147 23.20 17.52 -4.80
C ILE A 147 23.40 18.26 -6.13
N GLN A 148 22.90 17.65 -7.19
CA GLN A 148 23.05 18.14 -8.55
C GLN A 148 21.99 19.19 -8.88
N PRO A 149 22.37 20.34 -9.46
CA PRO A 149 21.39 21.27 -9.99
C PRO A 149 20.75 20.69 -11.25
N VAL A 150 19.43 20.51 -11.24
CA VAL A 150 18.67 19.93 -12.34
C VAL A 150 17.86 20.99 -13.04
N LYS A 151 17.88 20.97 -14.38
CA LYS A 151 16.98 21.78 -15.18
C LYS A 151 15.60 21.12 -15.18
N VAL A 152 14.67 21.67 -14.42
CA VAL A 152 13.32 21.13 -14.26
C VAL A 152 12.40 21.78 -15.30
N SER A 153 11.72 20.94 -16.09
CA SER A 153 10.69 21.43 -17.01
C SER A 153 9.37 21.59 -16.28
N ASN A 154 8.85 22.81 -16.28
CA ASN A 154 7.56 23.13 -15.68
C ASN A 154 6.42 23.01 -16.70
N VAL A 155 6.71 22.55 -17.91
CA VAL A 155 5.72 22.39 -18.98
C VAL A 155 4.65 21.41 -18.53
N VAL A 156 3.41 21.86 -18.68
CA VAL A 156 2.22 21.14 -18.25
C VAL A 156 1.65 20.33 -19.41
N VAL A 157 0.88 19.30 -19.08
CA VAL A 157 0.41 18.23 -19.97
C VAL A 157 -0.45 18.72 -21.14
N ASP A 158 -0.43 17.97 -22.24
CA ASP A 158 -1.11 18.36 -23.49
C ASP A 158 -2.63 18.54 -23.36
N HIS A 159 -3.26 17.89 -22.38
CA HIS A 159 -4.71 18.02 -22.15
C HIS A 159 -5.10 19.24 -21.30
N MET A 160 -4.15 19.89 -20.62
CA MET A 160 -4.45 21.10 -19.84
C MET A 160 -4.71 22.32 -20.72
N LEU A 161 -5.45 23.27 -20.16
CA LEU A 161 -5.81 24.52 -20.81
C LEU A 161 -4.57 25.30 -21.27
N ASP A 162 -4.66 25.99 -22.42
CA ASP A 162 -3.53 26.71 -23.02
C ASP A 162 -2.89 27.76 -22.09
N TRP A 163 -3.68 28.39 -21.22
CA TRP A 163 -3.14 29.36 -20.27
C TRP A 163 -2.30 28.69 -19.16
N VAL A 164 -2.62 27.44 -18.79
CA VAL A 164 -1.87 26.63 -17.82
C VAL A 164 -0.54 26.22 -18.44
N LYS A 165 -0.56 25.77 -19.71
CA LYS A 165 0.65 25.48 -20.49
C LYS A 165 1.60 26.66 -20.51
N GLU A 166 1.07 27.87 -20.66
CA GLU A 166 1.84 29.12 -20.77
C GLU A 166 2.58 29.46 -19.48
N LYS A 167 1.93 29.27 -18.32
CA LYS A 167 2.56 29.38 -17.00
C LYS A 167 3.66 28.35 -16.77
N GLY A 168 3.49 27.15 -17.31
CA GLY A 168 4.47 26.08 -17.22
C GLY A 168 5.74 26.28 -18.06
N LYS A 169 5.79 27.25 -18.99
CA LYS A 169 6.92 27.35 -19.95
C LYS A 169 8.24 27.84 -19.34
N HIS A 170 8.24 28.32 -18.11
CA HIS A 170 9.44 28.85 -17.48
C HIS A 170 10.18 27.76 -16.69
N ASP A 171 11.07 27.05 -17.38
CA ASP A 171 12.01 26.12 -16.75
C ASP A 171 12.80 26.78 -15.61
N THR A 172 13.11 26.00 -14.59
CA THR A 172 13.95 26.39 -13.45
C THR A 172 15.21 25.53 -13.39
N THR A 173 16.18 25.94 -12.58
CA THR A 173 17.31 25.10 -12.21
C THR A 173 17.33 25.02 -10.70
N ASP A 174 17.05 23.83 -10.19
CA ASP A 174 16.76 23.58 -8.78
C ASP A 174 17.65 22.44 -8.27
N LYS A 175 18.11 22.55 -7.03
CA LYS A 175 18.79 21.46 -6.33
C LYS A 175 17.79 20.57 -5.60
N VAL A 176 16.80 21.20 -4.97
CA VAL A 176 15.68 20.56 -4.31
C VAL A 176 14.40 21.15 -4.87
N TYR A 177 13.45 20.30 -5.24
CA TYR A 177 12.19 20.70 -5.88
C TYR A 177 11.07 19.71 -5.52
N LEU A 178 9.91 19.81 -6.17
CA LEU A 178 8.79 18.88 -6.01
C LEU A 178 8.54 18.12 -7.32
N LEU A 179 7.93 16.93 -7.24
CA LEU A 179 7.46 16.21 -8.43
C LEU A 179 6.40 17.03 -9.19
N SER A 180 6.33 16.84 -10.51
CA SER A 180 5.18 17.30 -11.31
C SER A 180 4.08 16.27 -11.39
N TYR A 181 2.94 16.72 -11.91
CA TYR A 181 1.86 15.90 -12.43
C TYR A 181 2.33 14.73 -13.30
N GLU A 182 3.31 14.93 -14.20
CA GLU A 182 3.81 13.83 -15.04
C GLU A 182 4.76 12.89 -14.31
N ASP A 183 5.54 13.42 -13.36
CA ASP A 183 6.44 12.58 -12.58
C ASP A 183 5.63 11.58 -11.71
N VAL A 184 4.49 11.99 -11.15
CA VAL A 184 3.63 11.13 -10.32
C VAL A 184 2.74 10.15 -11.11
N LYS A 185 2.83 10.17 -12.44
CA LYS A 185 2.25 9.16 -13.34
C LYS A 185 3.30 8.27 -13.98
N ASN A 186 4.58 8.50 -13.66
CA ASN A 186 5.66 7.81 -14.32
C ASN A 186 5.86 6.42 -13.72
N LYS A 187 5.43 5.39 -14.46
CA LYS A 187 5.66 3.97 -14.12
C LYS A 187 7.13 3.62 -13.88
N PHE A 188 8.07 4.31 -14.53
CA PHE A 188 9.50 4.09 -14.28
C PHE A 188 9.94 4.57 -12.91
N TYR A 189 9.25 5.56 -12.35
CA TYR A 189 9.45 6.03 -10.97
C TYR A 189 8.62 5.21 -9.96
N GLY A 190 7.92 4.17 -10.41
CA GLY A 190 7.14 3.28 -9.55
C GLY A 190 5.69 3.73 -9.29
N PHE A 191 5.22 4.79 -9.93
CA PHE A 191 3.86 5.29 -9.75
C PHE A 191 2.84 4.64 -10.70
N TYR A 192 1.59 4.61 -10.26
CA TYR A 192 0.45 4.25 -11.11
C TYR A 192 0.25 5.33 -12.20
N ASP A 193 -0.06 4.92 -13.44
CA ASP A 193 -0.08 5.85 -14.59
C ASP A 193 -1.34 6.69 -14.72
N ASP A 194 -2.39 6.32 -13.99
CA ASP A 194 -3.57 7.17 -13.84
C ASP A 194 -3.42 8.06 -12.60
N ALA A 195 -3.39 9.37 -12.83
CA ALA A 195 -3.29 10.38 -11.80
C ALA A 195 -4.61 10.57 -11.04
N LEU A 196 -5.75 10.30 -11.68
CA LEU A 196 -7.06 10.57 -11.10
C LEU A 196 -7.66 9.36 -10.38
N SER A 197 -6.91 8.26 -10.29
CA SER A 197 -7.33 7.05 -9.58
C SER A 197 -6.59 6.94 -8.23
N PRO A 198 -7.25 6.46 -7.15
CA PRO A 198 -6.60 6.19 -5.88
C PRO A 198 -5.47 5.17 -6.04
N THR A 199 -4.37 5.33 -5.28
CA THR A 199 -3.24 4.40 -5.35
C THR A 199 -2.32 4.49 -4.15
N GLN A 200 -1.84 3.33 -3.68
CA GLN A 200 -0.81 3.23 -2.63
C GLN A 200 0.53 3.84 -3.05
N THR A 201 0.78 4.01 -4.35
CA THR A 201 2.10 4.44 -4.83
C THR A 201 2.40 5.90 -4.53
N ARG A 202 1.37 6.73 -4.32
CA ARG A 202 1.49 8.18 -4.07
C ARG A 202 1.20 8.58 -2.62
N VAL A 203 0.61 7.68 -1.85
CA VAL A 203 0.31 7.81 -0.41
C VAL A 203 1.59 7.98 0.41
N THR A 204 1.50 8.81 1.45
CA THR A 204 2.60 9.09 2.37
C THR A 204 2.10 9.63 3.70
N ALA A 205 2.83 9.37 4.77
CA ALA A 205 2.66 10.06 6.05
C ALA A 205 3.47 11.37 6.10
N ALA A 206 3.15 12.22 7.06
CA ALA A 206 4.00 13.31 7.53
C ALA A 206 4.91 12.89 8.69
N THR A 207 6.02 13.62 8.90
CA THR A 207 6.82 13.50 10.11
C THR A 207 6.10 14.15 11.29
N GLN A 208 6.39 13.72 12.52
CA GLN A 208 5.76 14.34 13.71
C GLN A 208 6.11 15.83 13.80
N TYR A 209 7.36 16.19 13.47
CA TYR A 209 7.78 17.59 13.35
C TYR A 209 6.88 18.42 12.43
N ALA A 210 6.58 17.90 11.23
CA ALA A 210 5.76 18.62 10.26
C ALA A 210 4.36 18.92 10.83
N VAL A 211 3.72 17.90 11.41
CA VAL A 211 2.39 18.03 12.02
C VAL A 211 2.42 19.01 13.19
N GLN A 212 3.38 18.89 14.09
CA GLN A 212 3.49 19.76 15.26
C GLN A 212 3.79 21.22 14.88
N ALA A 213 4.72 21.46 13.97
CA ALA A 213 5.07 22.80 13.50
C ALA A 213 3.87 23.51 12.83
N ALA A 214 3.05 22.76 12.09
CA ALA A 214 1.81 23.28 11.52
C ALA A 214 0.82 23.75 12.60
N VAL A 215 0.65 22.93 13.65
CA VAL A 215 -0.23 23.25 14.79
C VAL A 215 0.26 24.47 15.57
N GLU A 216 1.56 24.56 15.85
CA GLU A 216 2.13 25.60 16.70
C GLU A 216 2.24 26.97 16.04
N SER A 217 2.44 27.02 14.72
CA SER A 217 2.62 28.28 13.98
C SER A 217 1.36 29.16 13.97
N GLY A 218 0.22 28.66 14.46
CA GLY A 218 -1.07 29.40 14.47
C GLY A 218 -1.56 29.72 13.06
N ASP A 219 -0.93 29.12 12.06
CA ASP A 219 -1.14 29.38 10.65
C ASP A 219 -2.49 28.80 10.14
N LEU A 220 -3.18 28.08 11.03
CA LEU A 220 -4.35 27.24 10.83
C LEU A 220 -5.65 27.82 11.43
N ASP A 221 -5.79 29.13 11.60
CA ASP A 221 -6.96 29.83 12.19
C ASP A 221 -8.36 29.44 11.61
N LYS A 222 -8.44 28.54 10.62
CA LYS A 222 -9.67 28.02 10.00
C LYS A 222 -9.69 26.51 9.71
N VAL A 223 -8.61 25.79 9.97
CA VAL A 223 -8.53 24.34 9.75
C VAL A 223 -8.71 23.70 11.12
N GLU A 224 -9.76 22.91 11.31
CA GLU A 224 -9.96 22.27 12.61
C GLU A 224 -8.79 21.32 12.84
N LYS A 225 -8.35 21.16 14.09
CA LYS A 225 -7.22 20.25 14.42
C LYS A 225 -7.48 18.82 13.88
N THR A 226 -8.75 18.48 13.66
CA THR A 226 -9.26 17.23 13.08
C THR A 226 -9.06 17.07 11.58
N ASP A 227 -8.73 18.14 10.86
CA ASP A 227 -8.49 18.10 9.40
C ASP A 227 -7.02 17.84 9.05
N LEU A 228 -6.12 17.81 10.05
CA LEU A 228 -4.76 17.31 9.91
C LEU A 228 -4.77 15.85 10.35
N ALA A 229 -4.24 14.96 9.51
CA ALA A 229 -4.17 13.55 9.84
C ALA A 229 -3.13 13.34 10.96
N GLU A 230 -3.40 12.39 11.86
CA GLU A 230 -2.49 12.10 12.97
C GLU A 230 -1.16 11.54 12.42
N PRO A 231 -0.03 11.67 13.15
CA PRO A 231 1.24 11.13 12.66
C PRO A 231 1.14 9.66 12.24
N GLY A 232 1.40 9.41 10.95
CA GLY A 232 1.29 8.08 10.35
C GLY A 232 0.00 7.84 9.56
N GLU A 233 -0.94 8.77 9.51
CA GLU A 233 -2.04 8.78 8.54
C GLU A 233 -1.59 9.38 7.20
N SER A 234 -2.33 9.08 6.13
CA SER A 234 -1.95 9.50 4.78
C SER A 234 -2.35 10.95 4.57
N GLU A 235 -1.52 11.68 3.83
CA GLU A 235 -1.53 13.14 3.86
C GLU A 235 -1.37 13.76 2.47
N TYR A 236 -1.99 14.94 2.32
CA TYR A 236 -1.88 15.73 1.11
C TYR A 236 -0.43 16.20 0.89
N TRP A 237 0.04 16.25 -0.36
CA TRP A 237 1.35 16.85 -0.66
C TRP A 237 1.43 17.57 -2.00
N TRP A 238 2.18 18.67 -2.03
CA TRP A 238 2.26 19.55 -3.19
C TRP A 238 3.01 18.94 -4.37
N LEU A 239 2.52 19.22 -5.58
CA LEU A 239 3.26 19.08 -6.84
C LEU A 239 3.68 20.48 -7.32
N ARG A 240 4.79 20.57 -8.06
CA ARG A 240 5.21 21.85 -8.69
C ARG A 240 4.35 22.26 -9.90
N SER A 241 3.44 21.40 -10.32
CA SER A 241 2.57 21.66 -11.48
C SER A 241 1.51 22.73 -11.13
N PRO A 242 1.27 23.71 -12.01
CA PRO A 242 0.17 24.67 -11.82
C PRO A 242 -1.19 23.97 -11.85
N GLY A 243 -2.19 24.56 -11.21
CA GLY A 243 -3.55 24.05 -11.19
C GLY A 243 -4.33 24.31 -12.49
N GLU A 244 -5.47 23.65 -12.66
CA GLU A 244 -6.22 23.67 -13.93
C GLU A 244 -7.35 24.71 -13.98
N LEU A 245 -8.03 24.98 -12.86
CA LEU A 245 -9.23 25.83 -12.87
C LEU A 245 -8.93 27.33 -12.71
N SER A 246 -7.99 27.71 -11.85
CA SER A 246 -7.69 29.10 -11.53
C SER A 246 -6.20 29.43 -11.46
N ASN A 247 -5.86 30.70 -11.67
CA ASN A 247 -4.48 31.14 -11.71
C ASN A 247 -3.79 31.19 -10.34
N ASP A 248 -4.54 31.00 -9.26
CA ASP A 248 -4.10 30.93 -7.87
C ASP A 248 -4.14 29.50 -7.29
N GLU A 249 -4.06 28.48 -8.15
CA GLU A 249 -4.09 27.06 -7.78
C GLU A 249 -2.82 26.31 -8.24
N ALA A 250 -2.49 25.23 -7.53
CA ALA A 250 -1.44 24.27 -7.85
C ALA A 250 -1.98 22.84 -7.71
N CYS A 251 -1.31 21.87 -8.34
CA CYS A 251 -1.63 20.47 -8.16
C CYS A 251 -1.09 19.96 -6.81
N CYS A 252 -1.82 19.05 -6.17
CA CYS A 252 -1.36 18.25 -5.05
C CYS A 252 -1.80 16.78 -5.23
N VAL A 253 -1.27 15.90 -4.40
CA VAL A 253 -1.75 14.54 -4.22
C VAL A 253 -2.58 14.51 -2.94
N GLU A 254 -3.72 13.83 -2.98
CA GLU A 254 -4.63 13.63 -1.83
C GLU A 254 -4.19 12.44 -0.97
N ASP A 255 -4.85 12.27 0.18
CA ASP A 255 -4.58 11.21 1.14
C ASP A 255 -4.79 9.78 0.58
N ASN A 256 -5.69 9.60 -0.37
CA ASN A 256 -5.92 8.33 -1.08
C ASN A 256 -4.96 8.11 -2.28
N GLY A 257 -4.08 9.09 -2.56
CA GLY A 257 -3.16 9.06 -3.68
C GLY A 257 -3.72 9.57 -5.01
N GLU A 258 -4.93 10.11 -5.09
CA GLU A 258 -5.42 10.83 -6.28
C GLU A 258 -4.66 12.16 -6.46
N VAL A 259 -4.58 12.67 -7.68
CA VAL A 259 -4.01 13.98 -7.98
C VAL A 259 -5.15 15.00 -8.10
N TYR A 260 -5.17 15.96 -7.18
CA TYR A 260 -6.10 17.08 -7.18
C TYR A 260 -5.45 18.32 -7.81
N THR A 261 -6.11 18.95 -8.77
CA THR A 261 -5.53 20.03 -9.60
C THR A 261 -5.93 21.43 -9.17
N ASP A 262 -6.77 21.57 -8.15
CA ASP A 262 -7.48 22.83 -7.86
C ASP A 262 -7.20 23.33 -6.44
N ALA A 263 -6.03 22.96 -5.88
CA ALA A 263 -5.66 23.35 -4.53
C ALA A 263 -5.15 24.81 -4.49
N PRO A 264 -5.77 25.71 -3.71
CA PRO A 264 -5.34 27.11 -3.64
C PRO A 264 -3.93 27.23 -3.08
N VAL A 265 -3.09 28.06 -3.72
CA VAL A 265 -1.66 28.12 -3.42
C VAL A 265 -1.32 28.58 -2.00
N GLU A 266 -2.22 29.32 -1.34
CA GLU A 266 -2.05 29.78 0.03
C GLU A 266 -2.46 28.78 1.12
N VAL A 267 -2.99 27.61 0.74
CA VAL A 267 -3.38 26.56 1.70
C VAL A 267 -2.15 26.01 2.41
N LYS A 268 -2.20 25.96 3.74
CA LYS A 268 -1.06 25.55 4.57
C LYS A 268 -1.13 24.10 5.05
N SER A 269 -2.28 23.43 4.89
CA SER A 269 -2.52 22.04 5.28
C SER A 269 -2.08 21.02 4.23
N VAL A 270 -1.19 21.40 3.31
CA VAL A 270 -0.64 20.49 2.30
C VAL A 270 0.85 20.31 2.56
N GLY A 271 1.27 19.05 2.63
CA GLY A 271 2.63 18.65 2.95
C GLY A 271 3.63 18.95 1.86
N VAL A 272 4.90 19.02 2.25
CA VAL A 272 6.04 19.23 1.37
C VAL A 272 6.85 17.95 1.29
N ARG A 273 6.83 17.32 0.10
CA ARG A 273 7.56 16.09 -0.21
C ARG A 273 8.67 16.36 -1.23
N PRO A 274 9.87 16.74 -0.78
CA PRO A 274 10.92 17.19 -1.68
C PRO A 274 11.53 16.05 -2.48
N VAL A 275 12.13 16.42 -3.62
CA VAL A 275 12.96 15.56 -4.46
C VAL A 275 14.29 16.22 -4.78
N LEU A 276 15.29 15.41 -5.06
CA LEU A 276 16.64 15.86 -5.44
C LEU A 276 17.38 14.79 -6.23
N HIS A 277 18.46 15.21 -6.89
CA HIS A 277 19.39 14.29 -7.55
C HIS A 277 20.73 14.33 -6.83
N ILE A 278 21.28 13.16 -6.51
CA ILE A 278 22.66 13.04 -6.01
C ILE A 278 23.52 12.26 -7.00
N ARG A 279 24.84 12.42 -6.86
CA ARG A 279 25.79 11.51 -7.49
C ARG A 279 26.02 10.30 -6.60
N ILE A 280 25.73 9.11 -7.09
CA ILE A 280 25.86 7.86 -6.32
C ILE A 280 27.29 7.57 -5.84
N THR A 281 28.29 8.14 -6.51
CA THR A 281 29.71 8.04 -6.12
C THR A 281 30.04 8.82 -4.86
N SER A 282 29.10 9.58 -4.30
CA SER A 282 29.31 10.23 -3.01
C SER A 282 29.29 9.21 -1.87
N GLU A 283 30.09 9.46 -0.83
CA GLU A 283 30.14 8.63 0.38
C GLU A 283 29.23 9.19 1.50
N ASN A 284 28.39 10.19 1.18
CA ASN A 284 27.57 10.90 2.15
C ASN A 284 26.12 10.36 2.24
N TRP A 285 25.82 9.21 1.64
CA TRP A 285 24.54 8.52 1.74
C TRP A 285 24.74 7.10 2.29
N GLU A 286 23.70 6.57 2.92
CA GLU A 286 23.67 5.19 3.42
C GLU A 286 22.46 4.46 2.86
N LYS A 287 22.60 3.16 2.53
CA LYS A 287 21.45 2.38 2.09
C LYS A 287 20.47 2.20 3.25
N ALA A 288 19.19 2.51 3.02
CA ALA A 288 18.11 2.31 3.95
C ALA A 288 17.26 1.09 3.57
N GLU A 289 16.36 0.68 4.45
CA GLU A 289 15.36 -0.34 4.16
C GLU A 289 14.40 0.12 3.06
N SER A 290 14.16 -0.74 2.07
CA SER A 290 13.27 -0.50 0.96
C SER A 290 11.82 -0.28 1.43
N VAL A 291 11.05 0.53 0.70
CA VAL A 291 9.65 0.83 1.02
C VAL A 291 8.74 0.21 -0.02
N LYS A 292 7.60 -0.36 0.41
CA LYS A 292 6.57 -0.91 -0.47
C LYS A 292 5.37 0.02 -0.54
N ALA A 293 4.74 0.11 -1.71
CA ALA A 293 3.45 0.77 -1.91
C ALA A 293 2.33 -0.11 -1.33
N VAL A 294 2.03 0.06 -0.05
CA VAL A 294 0.91 -0.57 0.65
C VAL A 294 0.08 0.52 1.32
N TRP A 295 -1.22 0.28 1.56
CA TRP A 295 -2.09 1.23 2.24
C TRP A 295 -1.65 1.49 3.69
N ASP A 296 -0.94 0.53 4.30
CA ASP A 296 -0.45 0.62 5.67
C ASP A 296 0.92 1.32 5.71
N ILE A 297 0.90 2.65 5.82
CA ILE A 297 2.07 3.56 5.88
C ILE A 297 2.79 3.57 7.24
N TYR A 298 2.34 2.77 8.21
CA TYR A 298 2.95 2.60 9.53
C TYR A 298 4.19 1.68 9.47
N GLN A 299 5.17 2.00 8.64
CA GLN A 299 6.48 1.35 8.72
C GLN A 299 7.28 1.92 9.88
N ASN A 300 6.94 1.49 11.09
CA ASN A 300 7.86 1.44 12.21
C ASN A 300 7.53 0.20 13.03
N GLU A 301 7.67 -0.97 12.42
CA GLU A 301 7.33 -2.23 13.08
C GLU A 301 8.57 -3.07 13.28
N SER A 302 8.79 -3.42 14.55
CA SER A 302 9.60 -4.56 14.95
C SER A 302 9.39 -5.75 13.99
N GLU A 303 10.46 -6.46 13.61
CA GLU A 303 10.36 -7.73 12.87
C GLU A 303 9.56 -8.80 13.65
N GLN A 304 9.32 -8.58 14.95
CA GLN A 304 8.54 -9.50 15.78
C GLN A 304 7.04 -9.28 15.56
N LEU A 305 6.29 -10.39 15.54
CA LEU A 305 4.83 -10.33 15.54
C LEU A 305 4.33 -9.94 16.93
N GLU A 306 3.38 -9.01 16.97
CA GLU A 306 2.75 -8.51 18.18
C GLU A 306 1.29 -8.99 18.27
N ASN A 307 0.78 -9.05 19.50
CA ASN A 307 -0.64 -9.26 19.75
C ASN A 307 -1.45 -8.03 19.27
N PRO A 308 -2.77 -8.19 19.04
CA PRO A 308 -3.64 -7.07 18.69
C PRO A 308 -3.53 -5.89 19.68
N GLN A 309 -3.53 -4.68 19.15
CA GLN A 309 -3.36 -3.43 19.92
C GLN A 309 -4.48 -2.45 19.61
N MET A 310 -4.93 -1.71 20.63
CA MET A 310 -5.81 -0.56 20.43
C MET A 310 -5.00 0.64 19.95
N SER A 311 -5.43 1.26 18.86
CA SER A 311 -4.94 2.54 18.35
C SER A 311 -6.13 3.50 18.25
N GLY A 312 -6.25 4.42 19.21
CA GLY A 312 -7.46 5.23 19.35
C GLY A 312 -8.70 4.35 19.59
N ASP A 313 -9.68 4.46 18.68
CA ASP A 313 -10.97 3.76 18.76
C ASP A 313 -11.03 2.48 17.93
N TYR A 314 -9.93 2.07 17.29
CA TYR A 314 -9.87 0.86 16.46
C TYR A 314 -8.76 -0.10 16.89
N VAL A 315 -8.90 -1.36 16.47
CA VAL A 315 -7.93 -2.42 16.71
C VAL A 315 -7.00 -2.54 15.51
N LEU A 316 -5.71 -2.65 15.79
CA LEU A 316 -4.67 -3.02 14.83
C LEU A 316 -4.19 -4.45 15.10
N TRP A 317 -4.21 -5.28 14.07
CA TRP A 317 -3.60 -6.61 14.06
C TRP A 317 -2.31 -6.54 13.26
N ASP A 318 -1.20 -7.09 13.77
CA ASP A 318 -0.10 -7.45 12.89
C ASP A 318 -0.60 -8.41 11.81
N SER A 319 0.03 -8.38 10.64
CA SER A 319 -0.36 -9.22 9.50
C SER A 319 0.83 -9.90 8.86
N VAL A 320 0.58 -11.07 8.26
CA VAL A 320 1.59 -11.87 7.56
C VAL A 320 1.08 -12.45 6.25
N TYR A 321 1.97 -12.66 5.29
CA TYR A 321 1.74 -13.58 4.17
C TYR A 321 2.24 -14.98 4.50
N PHE A 322 1.40 -15.99 4.25
CA PHE A 322 1.75 -17.40 4.41
C PHE A 322 0.83 -18.30 3.57
N GLY A 323 1.38 -19.21 2.77
CA GLY A 323 0.59 -19.98 1.79
C GLY A 323 0.10 -19.12 0.61
N ASN A 324 -0.48 -19.77 -0.40
CA ASN A 324 -0.99 -19.12 -1.60
C ASN A 324 -2.33 -19.73 -2.04
N TYR A 325 -3.33 -18.92 -2.34
CA TYR A 325 -4.63 -19.38 -2.85
C TYR A 325 -5.09 -18.53 -4.04
N TRP A 326 -6.10 -19.00 -4.77
CA TRP A 326 -6.73 -18.19 -5.82
C TRP A 326 -7.52 -17.05 -5.17
N GLN A 327 -7.27 -15.80 -5.59
CA GLN A 327 -7.88 -14.61 -4.98
C GLN A 327 -8.35 -13.59 -6.03
N GLU A 328 -7.51 -13.25 -7.02
CA GLU A 328 -7.80 -12.28 -8.10
C GLU A 328 -7.63 -12.89 -9.51
N ASP A 329 -8.27 -12.29 -10.52
CA ASP A 329 -8.04 -12.59 -11.94
C ASP A 329 -6.61 -12.17 -12.34
N THR A 330 -5.76 -13.16 -12.57
CA THR A 330 -4.35 -12.97 -12.95
C THR A 330 -4.10 -13.19 -14.43
N ASN A 331 -5.10 -13.68 -15.15
CA ASN A 331 -4.98 -14.09 -16.54
C ASN A 331 -5.70 -13.13 -17.50
N GLY A 332 -6.57 -12.26 -16.95
CA GLY A 332 -7.28 -11.18 -17.64
C GLY A 332 -8.48 -11.67 -18.46
N ASP A 333 -9.06 -12.83 -18.13
CA ASP A 333 -10.26 -13.34 -18.80
C ASP A 333 -11.57 -12.87 -18.16
N GLY A 334 -11.48 -12.05 -17.09
CA GLY A 334 -12.62 -11.49 -16.38
C GLY A 334 -13.34 -12.52 -15.52
N LYS A 335 -12.70 -13.66 -15.22
CA LYS A 335 -13.15 -14.65 -14.25
C LYS A 335 -12.00 -14.97 -13.30
N THR A 336 -12.32 -15.20 -12.04
CA THR A 336 -11.36 -15.70 -11.06
C THR A 336 -11.61 -17.18 -10.83
N ASP A 337 -10.77 -18.04 -11.41
CA ASP A 337 -10.94 -19.49 -11.33
C ASP A 337 -9.61 -20.24 -11.14
N LYS A 338 -9.66 -21.59 -11.14
CA LYS A 338 -8.47 -22.42 -10.91
C LYS A 338 -7.41 -22.35 -12.02
N LYS A 339 -7.65 -21.62 -13.12
CA LYS A 339 -6.65 -21.30 -14.15
C LYS A 339 -5.79 -20.09 -13.75
N ASP A 340 -6.24 -19.29 -12.80
CA ASP A 340 -5.46 -18.19 -12.25
C ASP A 340 -4.25 -18.68 -11.45
N LYS A 341 -3.26 -17.81 -11.39
CA LYS A 341 -2.12 -17.98 -10.50
C LYS A 341 -2.57 -17.65 -9.09
N LYS A 342 -2.27 -18.55 -8.16
CA LYS A 342 -2.46 -18.31 -6.73
C LYS A 342 -1.62 -17.13 -6.27
N GLN A 343 -2.19 -16.31 -5.40
CA GLN A 343 -1.55 -15.20 -4.71
C GLN A 343 -1.32 -15.55 -3.24
N PRO A 344 -0.34 -14.92 -2.56
CA PRO A 344 -0.11 -15.10 -1.13
C PRO A 344 -1.36 -14.78 -0.30
N ILE A 345 -1.67 -15.61 0.68
CA ILE A 345 -2.81 -15.38 1.59
C ILE A 345 -2.35 -14.43 2.69
N ARG A 346 -3.08 -13.32 2.89
CA ARG A 346 -2.87 -12.40 4.02
C ARG A 346 -3.60 -12.92 5.27
N TRP A 347 -2.92 -12.89 6.41
CA TRP A 347 -3.45 -13.34 7.70
C TRP A 347 -3.30 -12.25 8.75
N ARG A 348 -4.34 -12.06 9.58
CA ARG A 348 -4.32 -11.29 10.83
C ARG A 348 -3.73 -12.11 11.96
N VAL A 349 -2.85 -11.52 12.75
CA VAL A 349 -2.28 -12.12 13.95
C VAL A 349 -3.23 -11.89 15.13
N LEU A 350 -4.01 -12.91 15.50
CA LEU A 350 -4.93 -12.84 16.63
C LEU A 350 -4.21 -12.99 17.97
N ALA A 351 -3.15 -13.80 18.02
CA ALA A 351 -2.31 -13.93 19.22
C ALA A 351 -0.91 -14.46 18.90
N VAL A 352 0.07 -14.08 19.70
CA VAL A 352 1.44 -14.54 19.69
C VAL A 352 1.80 -15.04 21.09
N ASN A 353 2.05 -16.35 21.19
CA ASN A 353 2.42 -17.04 22.43
C ASN A 353 3.75 -17.77 22.24
N GLY A 354 4.86 -17.03 22.37
CA GLY A 354 6.19 -17.55 22.15
C GLY A 354 6.44 -17.88 20.67
N GLU A 355 6.44 -19.17 20.31
CA GLU A 355 6.69 -19.66 18.95
C GLU A 355 5.42 -19.91 18.14
N ASP A 356 4.26 -19.71 18.75
CA ASP A 356 2.95 -19.97 18.18
C ASP A 356 2.24 -18.65 17.85
N ALA A 357 2.00 -18.41 16.57
CA ALA A 357 1.14 -17.32 16.08
C ALA A 357 -0.22 -17.88 15.67
N PHE A 358 -1.28 -17.46 16.35
CA PHE A 358 -2.66 -17.77 15.97
C PHE A 358 -3.15 -16.78 14.92
N LEU A 359 -3.47 -17.29 13.73
CA LEU A 359 -3.71 -16.49 12.54
C LEU A 359 -5.14 -16.67 12.01
N LEU A 360 -5.75 -15.59 11.53
CA LEU A 360 -7.04 -15.56 10.84
C LEU A 360 -6.87 -15.02 9.43
N ALA A 361 -7.42 -15.70 8.42
CA ALA A 361 -7.42 -15.19 7.06
C ALA A 361 -8.08 -13.81 7.02
N ASP A 362 -7.41 -12.86 6.39
CA ASP A 362 -7.85 -11.47 6.39
C ASP A 362 -9.21 -11.32 5.69
N GLN A 363 -9.39 -12.01 4.57
CA GLN A 363 -10.64 -12.11 3.81
C GLN A 363 -11.18 -13.55 3.80
N GLY A 364 -12.43 -13.71 3.39
CA GLY A 364 -12.99 -15.03 3.07
C GLY A 364 -12.40 -15.57 1.76
N LEU A 365 -11.83 -16.78 1.82
CA LEU A 365 -11.02 -17.33 0.73
C LEU A 365 -11.81 -18.20 -0.26
N ASP A 366 -12.97 -18.71 0.14
CA ASP A 366 -13.78 -19.64 -0.67
C ASP A 366 -15.22 -19.68 -0.14
N TRP A 367 -16.13 -20.24 -0.93
CA TRP A 367 -17.52 -20.49 -0.57
C TRP A 367 -17.76 -21.99 -0.45
N GLN A 368 -18.03 -22.45 0.78
CA GLN A 368 -18.29 -23.86 1.04
C GLN A 368 -19.46 -24.01 2.00
N ARG A 369 -20.32 -25.01 1.74
CA ARG A 369 -21.33 -25.44 2.70
C ARG A 369 -20.63 -25.97 3.96
N TYR A 370 -21.14 -25.65 5.15
CA TYR A 370 -20.67 -26.26 6.40
C TYR A 370 -20.76 -27.80 6.33
N HIS A 371 -21.89 -28.30 5.80
CA HIS A 371 -22.10 -29.70 5.49
C HIS A 371 -22.89 -29.88 4.19
N THR A 372 -22.57 -30.91 3.41
CA THR A 372 -23.23 -31.17 2.13
C THR A 372 -24.69 -31.59 2.26
N GLU A 373 -25.06 -32.26 3.36
CA GLU A 373 -26.44 -32.71 3.61
C GLU A 373 -27.12 -31.79 4.63
N ASP A 374 -28.41 -31.51 4.43
CA ASP A 374 -29.26 -30.82 5.41
C ASP A 374 -29.63 -31.77 6.56
N THR A 375 -28.65 -32.04 7.42
CA THR A 375 -28.78 -32.93 8.57
C THR A 375 -28.00 -32.40 9.76
N LYS A 376 -28.32 -32.94 10.94
CA LYS A 376 -27.61 -32.60 12.16
C LYS A 376 -26.19 -33.13 12.08
N VAL A 377 -25.23 -32.22 12.08
CA VAL A 377 -23.81 -32.53 12.06
C VAL A 377 -23.07 -31.69 13.10
N ASN A 378 -21.92 -32.17 13.55
CA ASN A 378 -21.00 -31.44 14.42
C ASN A 378 -19.73 -31.08 13.64
N TRP A 379 -18.83 -30.29 14.23
CA TRP A 379 -17.56 -29.94 13.59
C TRP A 379 -16.72 -31.16 13.18
N LYS A 380 -16.63 -32.17 14.05
CA LYS A 380 -15.82 -33.39 13.84
C LYS A 380 -16.21 -34.14 12.57
N ASP A 381 -17.49 -34.21 12.29
CA ASP A 381 -18.08 -35.02 11.22
C ASP A 381 -18.51 -34.18 9.99
N CYS A 382 -18.40 -32.84 10.02
CA CYS A 382 -18.83 -32.00 8.92
C CYS A 382 -17.88 -32.09 7.71
N SER A 383 -18.43 -31.83 6.51
CA SER A 383 -17.65 -31.92 5.27
C SER A 383 -16.69 -30.74 5.11
N LEU A 384 -17.00 -29.59 5.69
CA LEU A 384 -16.14 -28.41 5.64
C LEU A 384 -14.81 -28.64 6.37
N ARG A 385 -14.83 -29.26 7.56
CA ARG A 385 -13.62 -29.63 8.29
C ARG A 385 -12.71 -30.53 7.46
N LYS A 386 -13.30 -31.51 6.77
CA LYS A 386 -12.58 -32.42 5.86
C LYS A 386 -11.97 -31.65 4.69
N TRP A 387 -12.74 -30.78 4.05
CA TRP A 387 -12.25 -29.94 2.95
C TRP A 387 -11.08 -29.04 3.40
N LEU A 388 -11.18 -28.41 4.58
CA LEU A 388 -10.12 -27.56 5.14
C LEU A 388 -8.81 -28.32 5.36
N ASN A 389 -8.87 -29.53 5.91
CA ASN A 389 -7.68 -30.30 6.28
C ASN A 389 -7.19 -31.26 5.18
N GLU A 390 -7.90 -31.36 4.05
CA GLU A 390 -7.49 -32.17 2.89
C GLU A 390 -7.32 -31.29 1.64
N THR A 391 -8.40 -30.78 1.07
CA THR A 391 -8.36 -30.04 -0.19
C THR A 391 -7.67 -28.70 -0.03
N PHE A 392 -8.18 -27.84 0.86
CA PHE A 392 -7.63 -26.50 1.07
C PHE A 392 -6.19 -26.56 1.56
N LEU A 393 -5.89 -27.38 2.56
CA LEU A 393 -4.51 -27.52 3.08
C LEU A 393 -3.51 -27.89 1.97
N ASN A 394 -3.85 -28.81 1.06
CA ASN A 394 -2.97 -29.24 -0.03
C ASN A 394 -2.95 -28.27 -1.21
N GLU A 395 -4.01 -27.49 -1.42
CA GLU A 395 -4.04 -26.46 -2.46
C GLU A 395 -3.34 -25.18 -1.99
N ALA A 396 -3.50 -24.77 -0.74
CA ALA A 396 -3.01 -23.50 -0.22
C ALA A 396 -1.54 -23.53 0.24
N PHE A 397 -1.03 -24.69 0.68
CA PHE A 397 0.28 -24.78 1.32
C PHE A 397 1.14 -25.90 0.72
N SER A 398 2.39 -25.57 0.45
CA SER A 398 3.44 -26.54 0.10
C SER A 398 3.73 -27.52 1.24
N ASP A 399 4.39 -28.64 0.94
CA ASP A 399 4.79 -29.62 1.95
C ASP A 399 5.65 -29.02 3.08
N GLU A 400 6.46 -28.01 2.76
CA GLU A 400 7.28 -27.26 3.72
C GLU A 400 6.41 -26.36 4.62
N GLU A 401 5.50 -25.58 4.04
CA GLU A 401 4.57 -24.74 4.79
C GLU A 401 3.64 -25.58 5.66
N GLN A 402 3.15 -26.72 5.17
CA GLN A 402 2.32 -27.63 5.96
C GLN A 402 3.05 -28.18 7.20
N LYS A 403 4.38 -28.25 7.22
CA LYS A 403 5.17 -28.63 8.42
C LYS A 403 5.30 -27.48 9.42
N ALA A 404 5.15 -26.23 8.97
CA ALA A 404 5.15 -25.05 9.82
C ALA A 404 3.79 -24.82 10.51
N ILE A 405 2.70 -25.37 9.97
CA ILE A 405 1.38 -25.32 10.58
C ILE A 405 1.29 -26.31 11.75
N ILE A 406 1.02 -25.78 12.93
CA ILE A 406 0.87 -26.52 14.18
C ILE A 406 -0.45 -27.28 14.13
N THR A 407 -0.42 -28.56 14.50
CA THR A 407 -1.65 -29.35 14.69
C THR A 407 -2.25 -29.00 16.05
N THR A 408 -3.43 -28.40 16.04
CA THR A 408 -4.08 -27.87 17.23
C THR A 408 -5.19 -28.80 17.70
N THR A 409 -5.31 -28.98 19.02
CA THR A 409 -6.46 -29.64 19.62
C THR A 409 -7.61 -28.65 19.66
N VAL A 410 -8.60 -28.83 18.76
CA VAL A 410 -9.71 -27.90 18.60
C VAL A 410 -10.89 -28.39 19.44
N GLN A 411 -11.32 -27.54 20.38
CA GLN A 411 -12.51 -27.78 21.20
C GLN A 411 -13.71 -27.07 20.55
N THR A 412 -14.83 -27.78 20.44
CA THR A 412 -16.12 -27.22 20.03
C THR A 412 -17.13 -27.45 21.14
N ALA A 413 -17.55 -26.39 21.81
CA ALA A 413 -18.60 -26.50 22.82
C ALA A 413 -19.97 -26.52 22.14
N ALA A 414 -20.80 -27.50 22.48
CA ALA A 414 -22.21 -27.51 22.13
C ALA A 414 -22.99 -27.29 23.43
N HIS A 415 -23.31 -26.03 23.75
CA HIS A 415 -24.24 -25.64 24.82
C HIS A 415 -24.47 -26.67 25.93
N GLY A 416 -23.48 -26.78 26.82
CA GLY A 416 -23.56 -27.61 28.03
C GLY A 416 -23.13 -29.07 27.85
N ASN A 417 -22.72 -29.51 26.66
CA ASN A 417 -22.01 -30.77 26.46
C ASN A 417 -20.70 -30.51 25.70
N GLU A 418 -19.58 -30.93 26.30
CA GLU A 418 -18.30 -31.01 25.60
C GLU A 418 -18.44 -32.04 24.47
N MET A 419 -18.17 -31.61 23.23
CA MET A 419 -17.95 -32.54 22.14
C MET A 419 -16.52 -33.06 22.19
N ASP A 420 -16.27 -34.24 21.63
CA ASP A 420 -14.92 -34.78 21.50
C ASP A 420 -14.04 -33.76 20.76
N PRO A 421 -12.86 -33.42 21.29
CA PRO A 421 -11.93 -32.55 20.58
C PRO A 421 -11.48 -33.17 19.26
N THR A 422 -11.15 -32.33 18.30
CA THR A 422 -10.50 -32.71 17.04
C THR A 422 -9.03 -32.30 17.04
N SER A 423 -8.25 -32.88 16.13
CA SER A 423 -6.88 -32.44 15.84
C SER A 423 -6.85 -31.90 14.43
N ASP A 424 -6.75 -30.58 14.30
CA ASP A 424 -6.90 -29.87 13.04
C ASP A 424 -5.69 -28.95 12.82
N LYS A 425 -5.28 -28.80 11.56
CA LYS A 425 -4.28 -27.80 11.15
C LYS A 425 -4.94 -26.51 10.71
N ILE A 426 -6.06 -26.64 9.98
CA ILE A 426 -6.90 -25.53 9.54
C ILE A 426 -8.30 -25.76 10.10
N TYR A 427 -8.90 -24.72 10.68
CA TYR A 427 -10.26 -24.76 11.20
C TYR A 427 -10.92 -23.37 11.10
N LEU A 428 -12.11 -23.20 11.66
CA LEU A 428 -12.82 -21.91 11.75
C LEU A 428 -12.92 -21.45 13.19
N LEU A 429 -12.98 -20.14 13.44
CA LEU A 429 -13.23 -19.60 14.78
C LEU A 429 -14.54 -20.11 15.40
N SER A 430 -14.60 -20.17 16.73
CA SER A 430 -15.84 -20.42 17.47
C SER A 430 -16.56 -19.11 17.79
N CYS A 431 -17.81 -19.20 18.23
CA CYS A 431 -18.52 -18.05 18.80
C CYS A 431 -17.72 -17.38 19.91
N GLU A 432 -17.08 -18.16 20.79
CA GLU A 432 -16.28 -17.67 21.90
C GLU A 432 -15.05 -16.89 21.41
N GLU A 433 -14.34 -17.39 20.41
CA GLU A 433 -13.13 -16.74 19.92
C GLU A 433 -13.42 -15.45 19.14
N VAL A 434 -14.56 -15.34 18.45
CA VAL A 434 -14.98 -14.07 17.81
C VAL A 434 -15.58 -13.03 18.78
N MET A 435 -15.54 -13.32 20.08
CA MET A 435 -15.88 -12.38 21.15
C MET A 435 -14.73 -12.25 22.16
N GLU A 436 -13.54 -12.74 21.82
CA GLU A 436 -12.38 -12.66 22.69
C GLU A 436 -11.67 -11.31 22.49
N GLU A 437 -11.70 -10.47 23.53
CA GLU A 437 -11.07 -9.15 23.52
C GLU A 437 -9.56 -9.27 23.29
N ALA A 438 -8.92 -10.32 23.82
CA ALA A 438 -7.49 -10.55 23.61
C ALA A 438 -7.13 -10.81 22.14
N TYR A 439 -8.10 -11.23 21.30
CA TYR A 439 -7.94 -11.39 19.86
C TYR A 439 -8.39 -10.15 19.07
N GLY A 440 -8.74 -9.06 19.76
CA GLY A 440 -9.17 -7.82 19.15
C GLY A 440 -10.65 -7.75 18.78
N PHE A 441 -11.48 -8.67 19.28
CA PHE A 441 -12.92 -8.67 18.99
C PHE A 441 -13.75 -8.04 20.11
N ASN A 442 -14.88 -7.42 19.74
CA ASN A 442 -15.86 -6.92 20.71
C ASN A 442 -16.52 -8.11 21.47
N PRO A 443 -16.62 -8.08 22.80
CA PRO A 443 -17.18 -9.19 23.57
C PRO A 443 -18.71 -9.34 23.48
N ASP A 444 -19.45 -8.33 23.03
CA ASP A 444 -20.91 -8.38 22.87
C ASP A 444 -21.29 -9.05 21.54
N PRO A 445 -21.96 -10.22 21.54
CA PRO A 445 -22.37 -10.91 20.32
C PRO A 445 -23.48 -10.21 19.54
N THR A 446 -24.19 -9.26 20.14
CA THR A 446 -25.35 -8.60 19.56
C THR A 446 -25.01 -7.28 18.86
N GLU A 447 -23.83 -6.73 19.15
CA GLU A 447 -23.35 -5.50 18.52
C GLU A 447 -22.82 -5.77 17.10
N SER A 448 -23.27 -4.91 16.18
CA SER A 448 -22.72 -4.76 14.84
C SER A 448 -21.41 -3.99 14.93
N VAL A 449 -20.30 -4.63 14.55
CA VAL A 449 -18.94 -4.12 14.76
C VAL A 449 -18.00 -4.49 13.63
N ASP A 450 -17.14 -3.53 13.30
CA ASP A 450 -16.15 -3.61 12.23
C ASP A 450 -15.10 -4.70 12.48
N THR A 451 -14.79 -4.97 13.75
CA THR A 451 -13.78 -5.99 14.13
C THR A 451 -14.12 -7.41 13.65
N ARG A 452 -15.40 -7.70 13.35
CA ARG A 452 -15.87 -9.01 12.90
C ARG A 452 -16.22 -9.07 11.42
N LEU A 453 -16.15 -7.94 10.71
CA LEU A 453 -16.40 -7.89 9.29
C LEU A 453 -15.31 -8.66 8.51
N ALA A 454 -15.69 -9.10 7.32
CA ALA A 454 -14.82 -9.73 6.36
C ALA A 454 -15.43 -9.57 4.97
N THR A 455 -14.64 -9.12 4.01
CA THR A 455 -14.99 -9.21 2.59
C THR A 455 -14.54 -10.56 2.01
N GLY A 456 -15.09 -10.92 0.86
CA GLY A 456 -14.63 -12.07 0.07
C GLY A 456 -13.49 -11.69 -0.87
N THR A 457 -12.58 -12.63 -1.14
CA THR A 457 -11.70 -12.51 -2.32
C THR A 457 -12.53 -12.61 -3.60
N THR A 458 -12.07 -12.05 -4.72
CA THR A 458 -12.81 -12.16 -5.99
C THR A 458 -13.04 -13.61 -6.41
N TYR A 459 -12.10 -14.52 -6.14
CA TYR A 459 -12.27 -15.96 -6.35
C TYR A 459 -13.49 -16.52 -5.58
N ALA A 460 -13.69 -16.07 -4.35
CA ALA A 460 -14.81 -16.47 -3.52
C ALA A 460 -16.13 -15.95 -4.12
N LEU A 461 -16.17 -14.68 -4.53
CA LEU A 461 -17.36 -14.02 -5.08
C LEU A 461 -17.75 -14.54 -6.47
N ASP A 462 -16.77 -14.86 -7.33
CA ASP A 462 -17.01 -15.50 -8.62
C ASP A 462 -17.64 -16.89 -8.45
N ALA A 463 -17.13 -17.66 -7.49
CA ALA A 463 -17.68 -18.98 -7.18
C ALA A 463 -19.12 -18.92 -6.66
N GLU A 464 -19.46 -17.88 -5.88
CA GLU A 464 -20.83 -17.60 -5.46
C GLU A 464 -21.73 -17.24 -6.64
N SER A 465 -21.31 -16.29 -7.47
CA SER A 465 -22.10 -15.82 -8.62
C SER A 465 -22.42 -16.95 -9.60
N ASP A 466 -21.43 -17.80 -9.91
CA ASP A 466 -21.63 -19.01 -10.74
C ASP A 466 -22.60 -20.02 -10.06
N MET A 467 -22.64 -20.07 -8.72
CA MET A 467 -23.54 -20.97 -7.97
C MET A 467 -24.99 -20.45 -7.90
N LEU A 468 -25.16 -19.15 -7.71
CA LEU A 468 -26.46 -18.48 -7.54
C LEU A 468 -27.05 -17.95 -8.85
N ASP A 469 -26.35 -18.10 -9.98
CA ASP A 469 -26.75 -17.60 -11.32
C ASP A 469 -27.03 -16.08 -11.28
N LEU A 470 -26.17 -15.34 -10.57
CA LEU A 470 -26.29 -13.88 -10.43
C LEU A 470 -25.88 -13.19 -11.74
N GLN A 471 -26.55 -12.07 -12.06
CA GLN A 471 -26.24 -11.29 -13.26
C GLN A 471 -25.00 -10.40 -13.10
N GLU A 472 -24.65 -10.07 -11.86
CA GLU A 472 -23.53 -9.22 -11.48
C GLU A 472 -22.84 -9.86 -10.25
N LEU A 473 -21.52 -9.66 -10.14
CA LEU A 473 -20.76 -10.11 -8.98
C LEU A 473 -21.16 -9.29 -7.75
N PRO A 474 -21.19 -9.91 -6.54
CA PRO A 474 -21.25 -9.15 -5.30
C PRO A 474 -20.13 -8.10 -5.24
N ASP A 475 -20.39 -6.98 -4.58
CA ASP A 475 -19.41 -5.91 -4.42
C ASP A 475 -18.24 -6.42 -3.57
N PRO A 476 -16.98 -6.43 -4.07
CA PRO A 476 -15.82 -6.90 -3.32
C PRO A 476 -15.52 -6.08 -2.05
N GLU A 477 -16.12 -4.90 -1.91
CA GLU A 477 -16.00 -4.05 -0.73
C GLU A 477 -17.11 -4.33 0.31
N GLU A 478 -18.16 -5.08 -0.03
CA GLU A 478 -19.23 -5.41 0.92
C GLU A 478 -18.83 -6.56 1.85
N ALA A 479 -19.12 -6.39 3.15
CA ALA A 479 -18.86 -7.42 4.13
C ALA A 479 -19.90 -8.54 4.05
N GLU A 480 -19.42 -9.77 4.19
CA GLU A 480 -20.19 -10.98 3.89
C GLU A 480 -20.42 -11.84 5.13
N ILE A 481 -21.38 -12.77 5.04
CA ILE A 481 -21.67 -13.71 6.12
C ILE A 481 -20.62 -14.84 6.09
N TRP A 482 -20.00 -15.16 7.23
CA TRP A 482 -18.97 -16.21 7.30
C TRP A 482 -19.19 -17.23 8.41
N TRP A 483 -18.78 -18.48 8.15
CA TRP A 483 -19.01 -19.60 9.04
C TRP A 483 -18.19 -19.55 10.33
N LEU A 484 -18.80 -20.02 11.42
CA LEU A 484 -18.11 -20.39 12.67
C LEU A 484 -18.19 -21.90 12.87
N ARG A 485 -17.19 -22.50 13.53
CA ARG A 485 -17.23 -23.94 13.83
C ARG A 485 -18.30 -24.31 14.86
N SER A 486 -18.74 -23.35 15.68
CA SER A 486 -19.71 -23.56 16.75
C SER A 486 -21.05 -24.06 16.21
N VAL A 487 -21.60 -25.09 16.85
CA VAL A 487 -22.95 -25.58 16.54
C VAL A 487 -24.00 -24.58 17.01
N SER A 488 -25.17 -24.55 16.34
CA SER A 488 -26.18 -23.55 16.68
C SER A 488 -26.73 -23.69 18.11
N GLN A 489 -27.14 -22.55 18.67
CA GLN A 489 -27.81 -22.44 19.96
C GLN A 489 -29.29 -22.86 19.90
N ASN A 490 -29.83 -23.09 18.71
CA ASN A 490 -31.23 -23.42 18.49
C ASN A 490 -31.47 -24.94 18.62
N ARG A 491 -32.70 -25.33 18.96
CA ARG A 491 -33.12 -26.75 18.96
C ARG A 491 -33.33 -27.31 17.55
N VAL A 492 -33.28 -26.44 16.53
CA VAL A 492 -33.34 -26.84 15.11
C VAL A 492 -32.05 -27.58 14.79
N ALA A 493 -32.20 -28.81 14.31
CA ALA A 493 -31.16 -29.81 14.38
C ALA A 493 -29.98 -29.57 13.42
N ASN A 494 -30.11 -28.68 12.42
CA ASN A 494 -29.24 -28.65 11.25
C ASN A 494 -28.59 -27.27 10.99
N ASN A 495 -28.32 -26.45 12.01
CA ASN A 495 -27.69 -25.13 11.84
C ASN A 495 -26.27 -25.08 12.43
N ALA A 496 -25.40 -24.27 11.81
CA ALA A 496 -24.09 -23.86 12.34
C ALA A 496 -24.03 -22.34 12.52
N ALA A 497 -23.30 -21.88 13.53
CA ALA A 497 -23.17 -20.46 13.83
C ALA A 497 -22.39 -19.72 12.73
N CYS A 498 -22.62 -18.42 12.64
CA CYS A 498 -21.97 -17.53 11.68
C CYS A 498 -21.71 -16.16 12.31
N VAL A 499 -20.98 -15.32 11.60
CA VAL A 499 -20.99 -13.87 11.77
C VAL A 499 -21.77 -13.28 10.61
N TRP A 500 -22.69 -12.35 10.89
CA TRP A 500 -23.50 -11.68 9.86
C TRP A 500 -22.70 -10.57 9.16
N SER A 501 -23.20 -10.10 8.02
CA SER A 501 -22.58 -9.01 7.25
C SER A 501 -22.51 -7.69 8.02
N GLU A 502 -23.31 -7.51 9.07
CA GLU A 502 -23.21 -6.36 9.98
C GLU A 502 -22.24 -6.60 11.15
N GLY A 503 -21.57 -7.75 11.20
CA GLY A 503 -20.54 -8.07 12.19
C GLY A 503 -21.08 -8.63 13.52
N ASN A 504 -22.39 -8.77 13.72
CA ASN A 504 -22.93 -9.43 14.92
C ASN A 504 -22.87 -10.97 14.82
N VAL A 505 -22.81 -11.66 15.96
CA VAL A 505 -22.62 -13.12 16.02
C VAL A 505 -23.96 -13.86 15.93
N GLY A 506 -24.17 -14.56 14.81
CA GLY A 506 -25.31 -15.41 14.52
C GLY A 506 -25.28 -16.75 15.26
N ARG A 507 -25.43 -16.71 16.58
CA ARG A 507 -25.46 -17.91 17.45
C ARG A 507 -26.57 -18.91 17.11
N GLN A 508 -27.71 -18.46 16.60
CA GLN A 508 -28.77 -19.35 16.11
C GLN A 508 -28.43 -20.02 14.78
N GLY A 509 -27.42 -19.49 14.09
CA GLY A 509 -26.84 -20.07 12.90
C GLY A 509 -27.73 -20.08 11.67
N VAL A 510 -27.14 -20.53 10.59
CA VAL A 510 -27.77 -20.77 9.29
C VAL A 510 -27.71 -22.28 9.01
N GLY A 511 -28.62 -22.79 8.18
CA GLY A 511 -28.66 -24.21 7.80
C GLY A 511 -27.31 -24.68 7.26
N VAL A 512 -26.81 -25.83 7.71
CA VAL A 512 -25.44 -26.30 7.42
C VAL A 512 -25.19 -26.53 5.92
N ASN A 513 -26.23 -26.77 5.13
CA ASN A 513 -26.16 -26.91 3.68
C ASN A 513 -26.34 -25.59 2.93
N SER A 514 -26.36 -24.46 3.64
CA SER A 514 -26.41 -23.14 3.03
C SER A 514 -25.22 -22.92 2.12
N GLU A 515 -25.53 -22.39 0.93
CA GLU A 515 -24.60 -22.06 -0.15
C GLU A 515 -24.12 -20.61 -0.08
N PHE A 516 -24.49 -19.92 1.00
CA PHE A 516 -24.40 -18.51 1.36
C PHE A 516 -23.21 -17.86 2.03
N LEU A 517 -22.20 -18.64 2.39
CA LEU A 517 -21.30 -18.23 3.47
C LEU A 517 -19.85 -18.47 3.11
N LEU A 518 -19.05 -17.44 3.38
CA LEU A 518 -17.61 -17.46 3.25
C LEU A 518 -16.94 -18.41 4.23
N VAL A 519 -15.84 -18.98 3.77
CA VAL A 519 -14.86 -19.70 4.58
C VAL A 519 -13.73 -18.76 4.95
N ARG A 520 -13.68 -18.35 6.22
CA ARG A 520 -12.58 -17.56 6.80
C ARG A 520 -11.75 -18.44 7.74
N PRO A 521 -10.71 -19.13 7.23
CA PRO A 521 -9.97 -20.12 8.00
C PRO A 521 -9.04 -19.48 9.04
N VAL A 522 -8.71 -20.27 10.04
CA VAL A 522 -7.64 -20.00 11.02
C VAL A 522 -6.62 -21.11 11.06
N LEU A 523 -5.40 -20.77 11.48
CA LEU A 523 -4.32 -21.72 11.72
C LEU A 523 -3.37 -21.23 12.80
N HIS A 524 -2.58 -22.16 13.34
CA HIS A 524 -1.47 -21.85 14.23
C HIS A 524 -0.15 -22.02 13.47
N LEU A 525 0.65 -20.97 13.41
CA LEU A 525 1.90 -20.93 12.66
C LEU A 525 3.10 -20.99 13.62
N LYS A 526 4.04 -21.89 13.32
CA LYS A 526 5.34 -21.89 13.99
C LYS A 526 6.21 -20.74 13.47
N ILE A 527 6.44 -19.73 14.31
CA ILE A 527 7.15 -18.49 13.96
C ILE A 527 8.58 -18.77 13.48
N SER A 528 9.34 -19.64 14.18
CA SER A 528 10.69 -20.06 13.78
C SER A 528 10.78 -20.83 12.45
N SER A 529 9.67 -21.06 11.74
CA SER A 529 9.72 -21.65 10.38
C SER A 529 10.41 -20.75 9.36
N GLY A 530 10.30 -19.43 9.50
CA GLY A 530 10.79 -18.45 8.53
C GLY A 530 10.13 -18.55 7.14
N LEU A 531 8.98 -19.21 7.03
CA LEU A 531 8.22 -19.40 5.78
C LEU A 531 7.12 -18.35 5.59
N TRP A 532 7.06 -17.34 6.45
CA TRP A 532 6.09 -16.26 6.44
C TRP A 532 6.79 -14.92 6.26
N GLU A 533 6.05 -13.92 5.78
CA GLU A 533 6.55 -12.56 5.60
C GLU A 533 5.63 -11.59 6.36
N LYS A 534 6.20 -10.72 7.21
CA LYS A 534 5.42 -9.67 7.89
C LYS A 534 4.94 -8.64 6.86
N THR A 535 3.67 -8.25 6.92
CA THR A 535 3.05 -7.36 5.93
C THR A 535 2.66 -5.99 6.49
N GLY A 536 2.91 -5.74 7.78
CA GLY A 536 2.50 -4.55 8.51
C GLY A 536 1.33 -4.84 9.46
N LYS A 537 0.66 -3.81 9.95
CA LYS A 537 -0.61 -3.92 10.67
C LYS A 537 -1.80 -3.72 9.74
N VAL A 538 -2.90 -4.43 9.98
CA VAL A 538 -4.21 -4.21 9.37
C VAL A 538 -5.20 -3.75 10.44
N LYS A 539 -6.11 -2.84 10.05
CA LYS A 539 -7.21 -2.37 10.89
C LYS A 539 -8.49 -3.19 10.66
N ALA A 540 -9.52 -2.93 11.45
CA ALA A 540 -10.85 -3.50 11.20
C ALA A 540 -11.38 -3.04 9.84
N ASP A 541 -12.17 -3.87 9.16
CA ASP A 541 -12.75 -3.50 7.87
C ASP A 541 -13.86 -2.47 8.15
N PHE A 542 -13.83 -1.32 7.48
CA PHE A 542 -14.81 -0.25 7.69
C PHE A 542 -15.94 -0.34 6.67
N TYR A 543 -17.14 0.02 7.10
CA TYR A 543 -18.23 0.46 6.22
C TYR A 543 -18.13 1.96 5.93
#